data_AF-A0A534WDV2-F1
#
_entry.id   AF-A0A534WDV2-F1
#
_cell.length_a   1.000
_cell.length_b   1.000
_cell.length_c   1.000
_cell.angle_alpha   90.00
_cell.angle_beta   90.00
_cell.angle_gamma   90.00
#
_symmetry.space_group_name_H-M   'P 1'
#
loop_
_entity.id
_entity.type
_entity.pdbx_description
1 polymer ?
#
loop_
_entity_poly.entity_id
_entity_poly.type
_entity_poly.pdbx_seq_one_letter_code
_entity_poly.pdbx_strand_id
1 'polypeptide(L)'
;MLARKIILGFGFAAVLPLLVHYGIEAFHASIPSPDTYAEIARLRQREGEASGDEQVQLRDQRERLEADLLVQTRASSRLHFFIGAPLGIAVTVAGSLVGAPAIGGGLMLGGIFTFTEGCFYRWADLEPVGRFLVLLVAFGVLLWIGYQRLHELTGARHAA
;
A
#
# COMPACT_ATOMS: atom_id res chain seq x y z
N MET A 1 6.95 -0.86 33.16
CA MET A 1 7.44 0.04 32.08
C MET A 1 7.63 -0.65 30.73
N LEU A 2 7.89 -1.96 30.68
CA LEU A 2 8.02 -2.74 29.45
C LEU A 2 6.72 -2.81 28.62
N ALA A 3 5.58 -3.05 29.27
CA ALA A 3 4.27 -3.13 28.60
C ALA A 3 3.91 -1.85 27.82
N ARG A 4 4.14 -0.66 28.41
CA ARG A 4 3.91 0.63 27.73
C ARG A 4 4.77 0.78 26.47
N LYS A 5 6.01 0.29 26.48
CA LYS A 5 6.93 0.36 25.33
C LYS A 5 6.47 -0.56 24.19
N ILE A 6 5.97 -1.76 24.50
CA ILE A 6 5.43 -2.71 23.52
C ILE A 6 4.14 -2.16 22.90
N ILE A 7 3.24 -1.62 23.72
CA ILE A 7 1.97 -1.04 23.25
C ILE A 7 2.23 0.16 22.31
N LEU A 8 3.19 1.03 22.65
CA LEU A 8 3.60 2.13 21.78
C LEU A 8 4.17 1.63 20.45
N GLY A 9 5.05 0.63 20.49
CA GLY A 9 5.63 0.04 19.28
C GLY A 9 4.58 -0.57 18.36
N PHE A 10 3.61 -1.29 18.93
CA PHE A 10 2.51 -1.88 18.16
C PHE A 10 1.53 -0.83 17.63
N GLY A 11 1.30 0.25 18.40
CA GLY A 11 0.51 1.40 17.95
C GLY A 11 1.12 2.05 16.71
N PHE A 12 2.43 2.31 16.70
CA PHE A 12 3.13 2.79 15.50
C PHE A 12 3.07 1.79 14.35
N ALA A 13 3.20 0.50 14.64
CA ALA A 13 3.16 -0.55 13.63
C ALA A 13 1.81 -0.64 12.90
N ALA A 14 0.70 -0.36 13.59
CA ALA A 14 -0.65 -0.41 13.03
C ALA A 14 -1.10 0.94 12.42
N VAL A 15 -0.82 2.06 13.11
CA VAL A 15 -1.30 3.38 12.70
C VAL A 15 -0.53 3.92 11.50
N LEU A 16 0.75 3.58 11.35
CA LEU A 16 1.56 4.08 10.24
C LEU A 16 1.09 3.57 8.86
N PRO A 17 0.81 2.28 8.67
CA PRO A 17 0.18 1.78 7.44
C PRO A 17 -1.15 2.50 7.13
N LEU A 18 -2.02 2.63 8.14
CA LEU A 18 -3.29 3.36 8.02
C LEU A 18 -3.09 4.84 7.63
N LEU A 19 -2.12 5.53 8.23
CA LEU A 19 -1.79 6.91 7.91
C LEU A 19 -1.33 7.06 6.46
N VAL A 20 -0.52 6.12 5.97
CA VAL A 20 -0.06 6.11 4.58
C VAL A 20 -1.21 5.80 3.63
N HIS A 21 -2.05 4.81 3.96
CA HIS A 21 -3.24 4.46 3.19
C HIS A 21 -4.16 5.67 3.02
N TYR A 22 -4.67 6.23 4.11
CA TYR A 22 -5.56 7.38 4.08
C TYR A 22 -4.88 8.67 3.61
N GLY A 23 -3.57 8.80 3.82
CA GLY A 23 -2.79 9.92 3.31
C GLY A 23 -2.79 9.95 1.79
N ILE A 24 -2.54 8.81 1.13
CA ILE A 24 -2.56 8.78 -0.33
C ILE A 24 -3.99 8.99 -0.86
N GLU A 25 -5.01 8.47 -0.19
CA GLU A 25 -6.41 8.74 -0.53
C GLU A 25 -6.78 10.24 -0.45
N ALA A 26 -6.29 10.94 0.58
CA ALA A 26 -6.58 12.35 0.79
C ALA A 26 -5.94 13.27 -0.28
N PHE A 27 -4.75 12.92 -0.77
CA PHE A 27 -4.02 13.74 -1.75
C PHE A 27 -4.20 13.29 -3.21
N HIS A 28 -4.64 12.05 -3.44
CA HIS A 28 -4.93 11.50 -4.76
C HIS A 28 -6.32 10.86 -4.80
N ALA A 29 -7.34 11.71 -4.94
CA ALA A 29 -8.71 11.32 -5.20
C ALA A 29 -8.83 10.67 -6.60
N SER A 30 -8.43 9.41 -6.71
CA SER A 30 -8.65 8.58 -7.91
C SER A 30 -9.30 7.25 -7.55
N ILE A 31 -9.98 7.17 -6.41
CA ILE A 31 -10.82 6.03 -6.08
C ILE A 31 -12.19 6.26 -6.73
N PRO A 32 -12.71 5.30 -7.50
CA PRO A 32 -14.07 5.35 -8.00
C PRO A 32 -15.06 5.61 -6.87
N SER A 33 -15.84 6.68 -6.99
CA SER A 33 -16.83 7.02 -5.97
C SER A 33 -17.89 5.91 -5.87
N PRO A 34 -18.49 5.67 -4.69
CA PRO A 34 -19.62 4.75 -4.55
C PRO A 34 -20.76 5.03 -5.56
N ASP A 35 -20.93 6.30 -5.92
CA ASP A 35 -21.93 6.73 -6.91
C ASP A 35 -21.65 6.17 -8.29
N THR A 36 -20.39 6.02 -8.68
CA THR A 36 -20.02 5.45 -9.99
C THR A 36 -20.36 3.96 -10.08
N TYR A 37 -20.21 3.21 -8.99
CA TYR A 37 -20.66 1.81 -8.94
C TYR A 37 -22.19 1.69 -8.95
N ALA A 38 -22.88 2.60 -8.26
CA ALA A 38 -24.33 2.66 -8.28
C ALA A 38 -24.86 2.99 -9.68
N GLU A 39 -24.15 3.80 -10.44
CA GLU A 39 -24.50 4.16 -11.82
C GLU A 39 -24.36 2.98 -12.79
N ILE A 40 -23.29 2.18 -12.70
CA ILE A 40 -23.16 0.93 -13.47
C ILE A 40 -24.29 -0.04 -13.14
N ALA A 41 -24.64 -0.20 -11.86
CA ALA A 41 -25.71 -1.09 -11.43
C ALA A 41 -27.07 -0.66 -12.01
N ARG A 42 -27.35 0.65 -12.04
CA ARG A 42 -28.55 1.22 -12.66
C ARG A 42 -28.58 1.00 -14.17
N LEU A 43 -27.45 1.20 -14.86
CA LEU A 43 -27.34 0.96 -16.31
C LEU A 43 -27.57 -0.52 -16.64
N ARG A 44 -27.01 -1.45 -15.87
CA ARG A 44 -27.24 -2.89 -16.02
C ARG A 44 -28.70 -3.27 -15.80
N GLN A 45 -29.36 -2.66 -14.83
CA GLN A 45 -30.79 -2.90 -14.60
C GLN A 45 -31.63 -2.41 -15.78
N ARG A 46 -31.37 -1.19 -16.27
CA ARG A 46 -32.07 -0.63 -17.45
C ARG A 46 -31.84 -1.43 -18.72
N GLU A 47 -30.64 -1.96 -18.93
CA GLU A 47 -30.33 -2.84 -20.06
C GLU A 47 -31.12 -4.15 -20.02
N GLY A 48 -31.41 -4.68 -18.83
CA GLY A 48 -32.24 -5.87 -18.65
C GLY A 48 -33.74 -5.61 -18.88
N GLU A 49 -34.18 -4.37 -18.74
CA GLU A 49 -35.58 -3.94 -18.92
C GLU A 49 -35.86 -3.43 -20.36
N ALA A 50 -34.83 -2.94 -21.07
CA ALA A 50 -34.93 -2.39 -22.42
C ALA A 50 -34.85 -3.46 -23.53
N SER A 51 -35.40 -3.15 -24.71
CA SER A 51 -35.34 -4.05 -25.88
C SER A 51 -35.12 -3.27 -27.18
N GLY A 52 -34.35 -3.85 -28.12
CA GLY A 52 -34.02 -3.22 -29.40
C GLY A 52 -32.85 -2.23 -29.31
N ASP A 53 -32.93 -1.12 -30.05
CA ASP A 53 -31.83 -0.13 -30.15
C ASP A 53 -31.47 0.53 -28.81
N GLU A 54 -32.42 0.68 -27.89
CA GLU A 54 -32.19 1.25 -26.56
C GLU A 54 -31.28 0.35 -25.70
N GLN A 55 -31.41 -0.96 -25.84
CA GLN A 55 -30.55 -1.94 -25.15
C GLN A 55 -29.10 -1.84 -25.64
N VAL A 56 -28.90 -1.64 -26.95
CA VAL A 56 -27.58 -1.49 -27.54
C VAL A 56 -26.91 -0.19 -27.06
N GLN A 57 -27.66 0.92 -26.99
CA GLN A 57 -27.14 2.19 -26.48
C GLN A 57 -26.75 2.13 -25.00
N LEU A 58 -27.57 1.49 -24.16
CA LEU A 58 -27.30 1.31 -22.73
C LEU A 58 -26.07 0.43 -22.49
N ARG A 59 -25.89 -0.61 -23.31
CA ARG A 59 -24.71 -1.47 -23.27
C ARG A 59 -23.44 -0.70 -23.66
N ASP A 60 -23.50 0.10 -24.72
CA ASP A 60 -22.38 0.95 -25.15
C ASP A 60 -22.00 1.98 -24.07
N GLN A 61 -22.99 2.59 -23.41
CA GLN A 61 -22.75 3.50 -22.28
C GLN A 61 -22.10 2.79 -21.10
N ARG A 62 -22.59 1.60 -20.73
CA ARG A 62 -22.00 0.78 -19.66
C ARG A 62 -20.56 0.41 -19.97
N GLU A 63 -20.29 -0.09 -21.18
CA GLU A 63 -18.94 -0.50 -21.60
C GLU A 63 -17.95 0.68 -21.58
N ARG A 64 -18.38 1.89 -21.98
CA ARG A 64 -17.55 3.10 -21.87
C ARG A 64 -17.26 3.50 -20.43
N LEU A 65 -18.29 3.48 -19.57
CA LEU A 65 -18.13 3.81 -18.15
C LEU A 65 -17.20 2.80 -17.44
N GLU A 66 -17.36 1.50 -17.74
CA GLU A 66 -16.49 0.43 -17.25
C GLU A 66 -15.05 0.61 -17.77
N ALA A 67 -14.86 0.97 -19.03
CA ALA A 67 -13.54 1.23 -19.61
C ALA A 67 -12.83 2.42 -18.94
N ASP A 68 -13.53 3.53 -18.72
CA ASP A 68 -12.97 4.70 -18.03
C ASP A 68 -12.60 4.39 -16.57
N LEU A 69 -13.43 3.60 -15.88
CA LEU A 69 -13.12 3.11 -14.54
C LEU A 69 -11.89 2.23 -14.52
N LEU A 70 -11.76 1.29 -15.46
CA LEU A 70 -10.58 0.44 -15.56
C LEU A 70 -9.31 1.27 -15.78
N VAL A 71 -9.37 2.32 -16.60
CA VAL A 71 -8.25 3.24 -16.84
C VAL A 71 -7.91 4.05 -15.59
N GLN A 72 -8.91 4.62 -14.90
CA GLN A 72 -8.71 5.36 -13.64
C GLN A 72 -8.13 4.48 -12.54
N THR A 73 -8.65 3.26 -12.38
CA THR A 73 -8.17 2.30 -11.39
C THR A 73 -6.71 1.93 -11.66
N ARG A 74 -6.35 1.71 -12.93
CA ARG A 74 -4.98 1.34 -13.34
C ARG A 74 -3.97 2.47 -13.11
N ALA A 75 -4.37 3.73 -13.31
CA ALA A 75 -3.53 4.90 -13.03
C ALA A 75 -3.37 5.17 -11.52
N SER A 76 -4.47 5.05 -10.77
CA SER A 76 -4.51 5.21 -9.32
C SER A 76 -3.69 4.15 -8.57
N SER A 77 -3.71 2.90 -9.05
CA SER A 77 -2.93 1.79 -8.50
C SER A 77 -1.42 1.95 -8.69
N ARG A 78 -0.97 2.56 -9.80
CA ARG A 78 0.46 2.83 -10.03
C ARG A 78 1.02 3.87 -9.06
N LEU A 79 0.29 4.95 -8.79
CA LEU A 79 0.73 6.04 -7.90
C LEU A 79 0.84 5.60 -6.44
N HIS A 80 -0.15 4.87 -5.93
CA HIS A 80 -0.12 4.39 -4.55
C HIS A 80 1.05 3.44 -4.28
N PHE A 81 1.41 2.60 -5.26
CA PHE A 81 2.57 1.72 -5.14
C PHE A 81 3.89 2.51 -5.23
N PHE A 82 3.97 3.50 -6.15
CA PHE A 82 5.16 4.34 -6.31
C PHE A 82 5.43 5.23 -5.10
N ILE A 83 4.41 5.57 -4.32
CA ILE A 83 4.56 6.36 -3.09
C ILE A 83 4.75 5.43 -1.89
N GLY A 84 3.92 4.38 -1.76
CA GLY A 84 3.90 3.49 -0.60
C GLY A 84 5.16 2.64 -0.43
N ALA A 85 5.73 2.12 -1.51
CA ALA A 85 6.93 1.29 -1.43
C ALA A 85 8.19 2.07 -0.97
N PRO A 86 8.59 3.19 -1.61
CA PRO A 86 9.73 3.96 -1.14
C PRO A 86 9.46 4.63 0.22
N LEU A 87 8.22 5.02 0.52
CA LEU A 87 7.88 5.59 1.82
C LEU A 87 7.99 4.54 2.94
N GLY A 88 7.47 3.32 2.74
CA GLY A 88 7.61 2.22 3.68
C GLY A 88 9.07 1.85 3.94
N ILE A 89 9.89 1.84 2.89
CA ILE A 89 11.35 1.64 3.00
C ILE A 89 12.00 2.79 3.79
N ALA A 90 11.70 4.05 3.45
CA ALA A 90 12.26 5.22 4.13
C ALA A 90 11.91 5.24 5.62
N VAL A 91 10.66 4.92 5.96
CA VAL A 91 10.20 4.81 7.35
C VAL A 91 10.90 3.65 8.08
N THR A 92 11.10 2.51 7.42
CA THR A 92 11.82 1.36 8.00
C THR A 92 13.27 1.74 8.33
N VAL A 93 13.94 2.46 7.41
CA VAL A 93 15.31 2.95 7.62
C VAL A 93 15.34 3.99 8.74
N ALA A 94 14.42 4.95 8.75
CA ALA A 94 14.32 5.96 9.80
C ALA A 94 14.08 5.30 11.18
N GLY A 95 13.22 4.28 11.25
CA GLY A 95 13.00 3.48 12.46
C GLY A 95 14.24 2.76 12.95
N SER A 96 15.06 2.22 12.04
CA SER A 96 16.32 1.56 12.37
C SER A 96 17.36 2.50 12.99
N LEU A 97 17.32 3.79 12.66
CA LEU A 97 18.26 4.81 13.17
C LEU A 97 17.82 5.40 14.53
N VAL A 98 16.58 5.13 14.96
CA VAL A 98 16.07 5.65 16.23
C VAL A 98 16.59 4.80 17.40
N GLY A 99 17.47 5.38 18.21
CA GLY A 99 18.06 4.73 19.40
C GLY A 99 17.06 4.42 20.53
N ALA A 100 15.80 4.85 20.42
CA ALA A 100 14.74 4.51 21.37
C ALA A 100 14.10 3.15 20.99
N PRO A 101 14.28 2.07 21.78
CA PRO A 101 13.92 0.71 21.37
C PRO A 101 12.45 0.51 21.02
N ALA A 102 11.56 1.25 21.68
CA ALA A 102 10.10 1.18 21.47
C ALA A 102 9.66 1.86 20.17
N ILE A 103 10.27 3.03 19.88
CA ILE A 103 9.91 3.87 18.74
C ILE A 103 10.56 3.30 17.48
N GLY A 104 11.85 2.94 17.56
CA GLY A 104 12.57 2.34 16.44
C GLY A 104 12.00 0.99 16.03
N GLY A 105 11.73 0.11 17.00
CA GLY A 105 11.06 -1.18 16.74
C GLY A 105 9.68 -1.02 16.12
N GLY A 106 8.87 -0.08 16.62
CA GLY A 106 7.54 0.21 16.09
C GLY A 106 7.54 0.81 14.68
N LEU A 107 8.49 1.71 14.38
CA LEU A 107 8.67 2.29 13.05
C LEU A 107 9.17 1.25 12.04
N MET A 108 10.10 0.38 12.43
CA MET A 108 10.57 -0.72 11.57
C MET A 108 9.41 -1.66 11.23
N LEU A 109 8.64 -2.08 12.23
CA LEU A 109 7.48 -2.95 12.02
C LEU A 109 6.39 -2.24 11.20
N GLY A 110 6.14 -0.95 11.46
CA GLY A 110 5.17 -0.16 10.71
C GLY A 110 5.56 0.04 9.26
N GLY A 111 6.83 0.27 8.96
CA GLY A 111 7.33 0.35 7.59
C GLY A 111 7.20 -0.98 6.84
N ILE A 112 7.51 -2.11 7.51
CA ILE A 112 7.31 -3.45 6.96
C ILE A 112 5.83 -3.73 6.71
N PHE A 113 4.94 -3.39 7.65
CA PHE A 113 3.50 -3.57 7.46
C PHE A 113 2.95 -2.67 6.35
N THR A 114 3.41 -1.43 6.24
CA THR A 114 3.01 -0.52 5.16
C THR A 114 3.42 -1.07 3.80
N PHE A 115 4.64 -1.60 3.70
CA PHE A 115 5.10 -2.27 2.49
C PHE A 115 4.28 -3.53 2.18
N THR A 116 3.98 -4.32 3.20
CA THR A 116 3.20 -5.56 3.09
C THR A 116 1.76 -5.27 2.67
N GLU A 117 1.11 -4.27 3.25
CA GLU A 117 -0.23 -3.82 2.88
C GLU A 117 -0.27 -3.31 1.44
N GLY A 118 0.71 -2.49 1.05
CA GLY A 118 0.88 -2.04 -0.34
C GLY A 118 1.06 -3.20 -1.33
N CYS A 119 1.73 -4.28 -0.91
CA CYS A 119 1.86 -5.51 -1.70
C CYS A 119 0.54 -6.31 -1.74
N PHE A 120 -0.11 -6.58 -0.60
CA PHE A 120 -1.31 -7.43 -0.52
C PHE A 120 -2.52 -6.83 -1.23
N TYR A 121 -2.77 -5.53 -1.06
CA TYR A 121 -4.01 -4.91 -1.55
C TYR A 121 -4.01 -4.69 -3.07
N ARG A 122 -2.84 -4.58 -3.69
CA ARG A 122 -2.69 -4.18 -5.11
C ARG A 122 -1.80 -5.12 -5.93
N TRP A 123 -1.47 -6.30 -5.39
CA TRP A 123 -0.64 -7.31 -6.06
C TRP A 123 -1.13 -7.64 -7.47
N ALA A 124 -2.45 -7.69 -7.70
CA ALA A 124 -3.03 -8.11 -8.97
C ALA A 124 -2.76 -7.12 -10.12
N ASP A 125 -2.67 -5.81 -9.84
CA ASP A 125 -2.58 -4.74 -10.85
C ASP A 125 -1.14 -4.47 -11.34
N LEU A 126 -0.12 -5.03 -10.68
CA LEU A 126 1.27 -4.73 -11.01
C LEU A 126 1.84 -5.58 -12.13
N GLU A 127 2.72 -5.00 -12.95
CA GLU A 127 3.52 -5.75 -13.92
C GLU A 127 4.50 -6.72 -13.22
N PRO A 128 4.69 -7.96 -13.70
CA PRO A 128 5.49 -8.98 -13.00
C PRO A 128 6.91 -8.53 -12.65
N VAL A 129 7.55 -7.76 -13.54
CA VAL A 129 8.91 -7.22 -13.35
C VAL A 129 8.96 -6.19 -12.22
N GLY A 130 7.94 -5.34 -12.10
CA GLY A 130 7.86 -4.33 -11.03
C GLY A 130 7.74 -4.97 -9.64
N ARG A 131 6.97 -6.05 -9.52
CA ARG A 131 6.84 -6.82 -8.27
C ARG A 131 8.19 -7.38 -7.83
N PHE A 132 8.94 -7.97 -8.76
CA PHE A 132 10.26 -8.53 -8.49
C PHE A 132 11.27 -7.46 -8.04
N LEU A 133 11.34 -6.32 -8.73
CA LEU A 133 12.27 -5.25 -8.39
C LEU A 133 11.99 -4.66 -7.00
N VAL A 134 10.72 -4.44 -6.65
CA VAL A 134 10.38 -3.90 -5.33
C VAL A 134 10.74 -4.87 -4.21
N LEU A 135 10.49 -6.17 -4.41
CA LEU A 135 10.87 -7.21 -3.45
C LEU A 135 12.38 -7.32 -3.33
N LEU A 136 13.11 -7.20 -4.44
CA LEU A 136 14.57 -7.24 -4.45
C LEU A 136 15.16 -6.08 -3.63
N VAL A 137 14.62 -4.86 -3.81
CA VAL A 137 15.04 -3.69 -3.03
C VAL A 137 14.67 -3.85 -1.56
N ALA A 138 13.43 -4.24 -1.24
CA ALA A 138 13.00 -4.46 0.13
C ALA A 138 13.83 -5.53 0.83
N PHE A 139 14.14 -6.62 0.13
CA PHE A 139 15.00 -7.70 0.61
C PHE A 139 16.44 -7.21 0.86
N GLY A 140 17.01 -6.43 -0.06
CA GLY A 140 18.33 -5.82 0.11
C GLY A 140 18.41 -4.90 1.32
N VAL A 141 17.38 -4.08 1.55
CA VAL A 141 17.29 -3.19 2.73
C VAL A 141 17.18 -4.00 4.01
N LEU A 142 16.37 -5.06 4.04
CA LEU A 142 16.27 -5.94 5.21
C LEU A 142 17.59 -6.65 5.51
N LEU A 143 18.30 -7.13 4.48
CA LEU A 143 19.63 -7.72 4.65
C LEU A 143 20.63 -6.70 5.19
N TRP A 144 20.63 -5.48 4.67
CA TRP A 144 21.50 -4.40 5.15
C TRP A 144 21.27 -4.07 6.62
N ILE A 145 20.01 -3.87 7.01
CA ILE A 145 19.61 -3.60 8.40
C ILE A 145 20.01 -4.78 9.31
N GLY A 146 19.73 -6.01 8.87
CA GLY A 146 20.11 -7.23 9.58
C GLY A 146 21.62 -7.30 9.80
N TYR A 147 22.41 -7.01 8.76
CA TYR A 147 23.86 -7.01 8.83
C TYR A 147 24.40 -5.94 9.78
N GLN A 148 23.88 -4.70 9.74
CA GLN A 148 24.31 -3.65 10.67
C GLN A 148 24.02 -4.03 12.13
N ARG A 149 22.82 -4.53 12.42
CA ARG A 149 22.46 -4.99 13.77
C ARG A 149 23.34 -6.15 14.26
N LEU A 150 23.61 -7.12 13.39
CA LEU A 150 24.52 -8.23 13.70
C LEU A 150 25.95 -7.72 13.96
N HIS A 151 26.43 -6.79 13.14
CA HIS A 151 27.76 -6.18 13.32
C HIS A 151 27.86 -5.41 14.64
N GLU A 152 26.86 -4.61 15.00
CA GLU A 152 26.79 -3.92 16.29
C GLU A 152 26.82 -4.90 17.48
N LEU A 153 26.04 -5.98 17.42
CA LEU A 153 26.01 -7.01 18.46
C LEU A 153 27.34 -7.76 18.59
N THR A 154 28.03 -7.98 17.47
CA THR A 154 29.31 -8.70 17.45
C THR A 154 30.47 -7.79 17.90
N GLY A 155 30.45 -6.51 17.52
CA GLY A 155 31.40 -5.51 17.99
C GLY A 155 31.28 -5.22 19.49
N ALA A 156 30.06 -5.14 20.02
CA ALA A 156 29.82 -4.98 21.45
C ALA A 156 30.32 -6.17 22.29
N ARG A 157 30.29 -7.38 21.73
CA ARG A 157 30.76 -8.61 22.39
C ARG A 157 32.29 -8.73 22.44
N HIS A 158 33.02 -7.98 21.61
CA HIS A 158 34.48 -7.93 21.62
C HIS A 158 35.05 -6.76 22.45
N ALA A 159 34.20 -5.82 22.85
CA ALA A 159 34.57 -4.67 23.70
C ALA A 159 34.23 -4.86 25.19
N ALA A 160 33.59 -5.98 25.56
CA ALA A 160 33.27 -6.38 26.93
C ALA A 160 34.16 -7.55 27.37
#